data_AF-A0A0C2WNX0-F1
#
_entry.id   AF-A0A0C2WNX0-F1
#
_cell.length_a   1.000
_cell.length_b   1.000
_cell.length_c   1.000
_cell.angle_alpha   90.00
_cell.angle_beta   90.00
_cell.angle_gamma   90.00
#
_symmetry.space_group_name_H-M   'P 1'
#
loop_
_entity.id
_entity.type
_entity.pdbx_description
1 polymer ?
#
loop_
_entity_poly.entity_id
_entity_poly.type
_entity_poly.pdbx_seq_one_letter_code
_entity_poly.pdbx_strand_id
1 'polypeptide(L)'
;MSIGLSPFWNTLERVILQQRYFDFIFSILVIHVYKGLLKLENDRRDNSEQIVILFHSMAKMLSVLTYLDQRVLVDDDPLTIHLGEILYASCATMEEFGDLSDLYYNKCKQPIVRFMKAGDFKNKISDFADRFAQHRAELQEILVIRNEVRSGDIFQGIEELRANTQKIIARLGEPASEQEIKAIELVRSCGKDRVLHDKAMLEELSGMIGGGKVSGNTQALLESNLDELLTLNMDQFHRKLDSSMNQISESVNKSRDAILKKAGDFTVSNHKR
;
A
#
# COMPACT_ATOMS: atom_id res chain seq x y z
N MET A 1 3.72 -23.33 -13.13
CA MET A 1 3.13 -22.06 -13.60
C MET A 1 4.11 -20.97 -13.28
N SER A 2 4.68 -20.33 -14.29
CA SER A 2 5.66 -19.25 -14.12
C SER A 2 4.90 -17.98 -13.79
N ILE A 3 5.09 -17.43 -12.59
CA ILE A 3 4.62 -16.09 -12.25
C ILE A 3 5.50 -15.14 -13.08
N GLY A 4 4.91 -14.46 -14.06
CA GLY A 4 5.63 -13.53 -14.92
C GLY A 4 6.15 -12.36 -14.11
N LEU A 5 7.41 -12.43 -13.71
CA LEU A 5 8.09 -11.31 -13.07
C LEU A 5 8.17 -10.13 -14.06
N SER A 6 7.79 -8.94 -13.60
CA SER A 6 7.97 -7.66 -14.30
C SER A 6 9.41 -7.53 -14.88
N PRO A 7 9.61 -6.85 -16.04
CA PRO A 7 10.93 -6.58 -16.63
C PRO A 7 11.93 -5.91 -15.67
N PHE A 8 11.45 -5.26 -14.61
CA PHE A 8 12.26 -4.71 -13.53
C PHE A 8 13.04 -5.79 -12.78
N TRP A 9 12.41 -6.93 -12.48
CA TRP A 9 13.05 -8.09 -11.82
C TRP A 9 14.16 -8.70 -12.68
N ASN A 10 13.94 -8.83 -13.99
CA ASN A 10 14.95 -9.32 -14.94
C ASN A 10 16.16 -8.38 -15.08
N THR A 11 15.98 -7.09 -14.77
CA THR A 11 17.05 -6.08 -14.80
C THR A 11 17.83 -6.08 -13.49
N LEU A 12 17.15 -6.28 -12.35
CA LEU A 12 17.77 -6.45 -11.04
C LEU A 12 18.57 -7.75 -10.95
N GLU A 13 18.06 -8.87 -11.47
CA GLU A 13 18.77 -10.15 -11.49
C GLU A 13 20.13 -10.08 -12.21
N ARG A 14 20.25 -9.26 -13.24
CA ARG A 14 21.50 -9.12 -14.02
C ARG A 14 22.57 -8.26 -13.34
N VAL A 15 22.24 -7.55 -12.26
CA VAL A 15 23.19 -6.70 -11.51
C VAL A 15 23.76 -7.44 -10.29
N ILE A 16 23.29 -8.67 -10.00
CA ILE A 16 23.67 -9.42 -8.80
C ILE A 16 25.00 -10.16 -9.02
N LEU A 17 26.10 -9.51 -8.65
CA LEU A 17 27.37 -10.14 -8.31
C LEU A 17 27.96 -9.46 -7.06
N GLN A 18 27.38 -9.79 -5.89
CA GLN A 18 27.97 -9.84 -4.52
C GLN A 18 26.86 -9.72 -3.46
N GLN A 19 26.74 -10.72 -2.58
CA GLN A 19 25.73 -10.85 -1.51
C GLN A 19 25.57 -9.57 -0.66
N ARG A 20 26.68 -8.89 -0.38
CA ARG A 20 26.76 -7.65 0.43
C ARG A 20 26.03 -6.43 -0.16
N TYR A 21 25.73 -6.45 -1.46
CA TYR A 21 24.89 -5.43 -2.12
C TYR A 21 23.40 -5.76 -2.03
N PHE A 22 23.03 -7.03 -1.80
CA PHE A 22 21.67 -7.53 -1.89
C PHE A 22 20.75 -6.90 -0.81
N ASP A 23 21.17 -6.86 0.46
CA ASP A 23 20.29 -6.41 1.56
C ASP A 23 20.11 -4.89 1.63
N PHE A 24 21.14 -4.14 1.22
CA PHE A 24 21.04 -2.70 1.00
C PHE A 24 20.09 -2.38 -0.16
N ILE A 25 20.06 -3.24 -1.19
CA ILE A 25 19.13 -3.13 -2.32
C ILE A 25 17.69 -3.38 -1.87
N PHE A 26 17.39 -4.38 -1.03
CA PHE A 26 16.00 -4.61 -0.56
C PHE A 26 15.48 -3.51 0.35
N SER A 27 16.32 -2.98 1.24
CA SER A 27 15.95 -1.83 2.08
C SER A 27 15.67 -0.58 1.23
N ILE A 28 16.46 -0.34 0.18
CA ILE A 28 16.21 0.73 -0.78
C ILE A 28 14.93 0.47 -1.58
N LEU A 29 14.73 -0.77 -2.01
CA LEU A 29 13.59 -1.17 -2.83
C LEU A 29 12.27 -0.95 -2.08
N VAL A 30 12.16 -1.43 -0.84
CA VAL A 30 10.93 -1.25 -0.05
C VAL A 30 10.62 0.23 0.20
N ILE A 31 11.65 1.05 0.43
CA ILE A 31 11.50 2.50 0.55
C ILE A 31 11.06 3.12 -0.79
N HIS A 32 11.57 2.62 -1.91
CA HIS A 32 11.23 3.13 -3.23
C HIS A 32 9.79 2.79 -3.63
N VAL A 33 9.34 1.56 -3.38
CA VAL A 33 7.95 1.13 -3.53
C VAL A 33 7.03 2.00 -2.67
N TYR A 34 7.34 2.15 -1.37
CA TYR A 34 6.56 3.00 -0.46
C TYR A 34 6.45 4.45 -0.96
N LYS A 35 7.55 5.03 -1.44
CA LYS A 35 7.53 6.40 -2.02
C LYS A 35 6.67 6.48 -3.28
N GLY A 36 6.73 5.47 -4.15
CA GLY A 36 5.89 5.37 -5.34
C GLY A 36 4.41 5.33 -4.99
N LEU A 37 4.04 4.50 -4.01
CA LEU A 37 2.67 4.40 -3.49
C LEU A 37 2.21 5.71 -2.85
N LEU A 38 3.05 6.32 -2.00
CA LEU A 38 2.72 7.56 -1.31
C LEU A 38 2.50 8.70 -2.30
N LYS A 39 3.28 8.75 -3.39
CA LYS A 39 3.03 9.69 -4.48
C LYS A 39 1.67 9.44 -5.14
N LEU A 40 1.33 8.20 -5.44
CA LEU A 40 0.01 7.86 -6.00
C LEU A 40 -1.13 8.25 -5.05
N GLU A 41 -0.94 8.10 -3.74
CA GLU A 41 -1.93 8.52 -2.73
C GLU A 41 -2.05 10.05 -2.64
N ASN A 42 -0.93 10.78 -2.64
CA ASN A 42 -0.92 12.24 -2.60
C ASN A 42 -1.49 12.89 -3.87
N ASP A 43 -1.40 12.20 -5.01
CA ASP A 43 -1.97 12.67 -6.27
C ASP A 43 -3.51 12.48 -6.33
N ARG A 44 -4.13 11.83 -5.32
CA ARG A 44 -5.59 11.66 -5.21
C ARG A 44 -6.25 12.90 -4.58
N ARG A 45 -7.50 13.15 -4.95
CA ARG A 45 -8.26 14.34 -4.49
C ARG A 45 -9.09 14.09 -3.24
N ASP A 46 -9.62 12.88 -3.08
CA ASP A 46 -10.55 12.50 -2.00
C ASP A 46 -10.08 11.21 -1.34
N ASN A 47 -9.07 11.32 -0.47
CA ASN A 47 -8.48 10.17 0.21
C ASN A 47 -9.42 9.60 1.29
N SER A 48 -9.60 8.28 1.29
CA SER A 48 -10.26 7.54 2.36
C SER A 48 -9.34 7.46 3.57
N GLU A 49 -9.84 7.90 4.74
CA GLU A 49 -9.12 7.82 6.02
C GLU A 49 -8.64 6.39 6.31
N GLN A 50 -9.42 5.38 5.93
CA GLN A 50 -9.13 3.96 6.12
C GLN A 50 -8.01 3.43 5.23
N ILE A 51 -7.82 4.02 4.05
CA ILE A 51 -6.67 3.73 3.19
C ILE A 51 -5.44 4.50 3.70
N VAL A 52 -5.60 5.78 4.05
CA VAL A 52 -4.51 6.64 4.55
C VAL A 52 -3.89 6.09 5.83
N ILE A 53 -4.67 5.53 6.76
CA ILE A 53 -4.13 4.96 7.99
C ILE A 53 -3.20 3.76 7.72
N LEU A 54 -3.40 3.02 6.63
CA LEU A 54 -2.49 1.95 6.24
C LEU A 54 -1.16 2.49 5.69
N PHE A 55 -1.16 3.66 5.04
CA PHE A 55 0.09 4.37 4.72
C PHE A 55 0.86 4.78 5.96
N HIS A 56 0.17 5.17 7.02
CA HIS A 56 0.80 5.43 8.31
C HIS A 56 1.38 4.16 8.92
N SER A 57 0.66 3.04 8.87
CA SER A 57 1.15 1.73 9.31
C SER A 57 2.41 1.29 8.56
N MET A 58 2.42 1.43 7.22
CA MET A 58 3.61 1.18 6.40
C MET A 58 4.79 2.07 6.78
N ALA A 59 4.57 3.37 6.99
CA ALA A 59 5.63 4.30 7.41
C ALA A 59 6.24 3.89 8.75
N LYS A 60 5.40 3.47 9.69
CA LYS A 60 5.81 2.97 11.00
C LYS A 60 6.61 1.67 10.84
N MET A 61 6.15 0.71 10.06
CA MET A 61 6.93 -0.49 9.75
C MET A 61 8.33 -0.14 9.20
N LEU A 62 8.40 0.74 8.20
CA LEU A 62 9.68 1.15 7.59
C LEU A 62 10.58 1.96 8.53
N SER A 63 10.03 2.66 9.52
CA SER A 63 10.84 3.38 10.49
C SER A 63 11.77 2.45 11.28
N VAL A 64 11.42 1.16 11.39
CA VAL A 64 12.27 0.14 12.02
C VAL A 64 13.61 0.02 11.29
N LEU A 65 13.62 0.19 9.96
CA LEU A 65 14.82 0.10 9.15
C LEU A 65 15.85 1.19 9.48
N THR A 66 15.45 2.30 10.10
CA THR A 66 16.38 3.36 10.52
C THR A 66 17.32 2.92 11.64
N TYR A 67 16.97 1.84 12.35
CA TYR A 67 17.77 1.28 13.43
C TYR A 67 18.65 0.10 12.96
N LEU A 68 18.50 -0.34 11.70
CA LEU A 68 19.39 -1.33 11.09
C LEU A 68 20.71 -0.62 10.71
N ASP A 69 21.69 -0.67 11.61
CA ASP A 69 23.06 -0.21 11.33
C ASP A 69 23.77 -1.22 10.40
N GLN A 70 24.78 -0.79 9.64
CA GLN A 70 25.63 -1.65 8.82
C GLN A 70 26.31 -2.78 9.63
N ARG A 71 26.44 -2.60 10.95
CA ARG A 71 26.95 -3.62 11.89
C ARG A 71 25.95 -4.77 12.12
N VAL A 72 24.68 -4.55 11.79
CA VAL A 72 23.58 -5.52 11.85
C VAL A 72 23.53 -6.41 10.59
N LEU A 73 24.39 -6.17 9.59
CA LEU A 73 24.44 -6.98 8.37
C LEU A 73 25.81 -7.67 8.30
N VAL A 74 25.81 -8.99 8.42
CA VAL A 74 27.01 -9.83 8.26
C VAL A 74 26.73 -10.77 7.10
N ASP A 75 27.70 -10.89 6.19
CA ASP A 75 27.59 -11.74 5.00
C ASP A 75 27.34 -13.20 5.42
N ASP A 76 26.41 -13.87 4.75
CA ASP A 76 25.99 -15.27 4.97
C ASP A 76 25.47 -15.61 6.38
N ASP A 77 25.03 -14.60 7.15
CA ASP A 77 24.36 -14.81 8.42
C ASP A 77 22.86 -15.12 8.24
N PRO A 78 22.29 -16.14 8.92
CA PRO A 78 20.86 -16.47 8.82
C PRO A 78 19.91 -15.31 9.11
N LEU A 79 20.26 -14.38 10.01
CA LEU A 79 19.40 -13.22 10.30
C LEU A 79 19.41 -12.21 9.14
N THR A 80 20.53 -12.09 8.43
CA THR A 80 20.63 -11.25 7.24
C THR A 80 19.73 -11.80 6.12
N ILE A 81 19.76 -13.12 5.89
CA ILE A 81 18.87 -13.77 4.90
C ILE A 81 17.40 -13.57 5.29
N HIS A 82 17.07 -13.81 6.56
CA HIS A 82 15.71 -13.64 7.07
C HIS A 82 15.21 -12.19 6.94
N LEU A 83 16.09 -11.20 7.16
CA LEU A 83 15.77 -9.79 6.92
C LEU A 83 15.39 -9.54 5.44
N GLY A 84 16.15 -10.11 4.50
CA GLY A 84 15.84 -10.02 3.07
C GLY A 84 14.47 -10.60 2.73
N GLU A 85 14.11 -11.74 3.31
CA GLU A 85 12.79 -12.37 3.14
C GLU A 85 11.65 -11.49 3.67
N ILE A 86 11.80 -10.91 4.86
CA ILE A 86 10.79 -10.00 5.45
C ILE A 86 10.64 -8.73 4.60
N LEU A 87 11.74 -8.16 4.12
CA LEU A 87 11.72 -6.98 3.25
C LEU A 87 11.04 -7.28 1.91
N TYR A 88 11.32 -8.44 1.32
CA TYR A 88 10.64 -8.89 0.10
C TYR A 88 9.14 -9.10 0.32
N ALA A 89 8.76 -9.81 1.39
CA ALA A 89 7.36 -10.02 1.76
C ALA A 89 6.65 -8.68 2.08
N SER A 90 7.38 -7.72 2.65
CA SER A 90 6.87 -6.36 2.89
C SER A 90 6.58 -5.65 1.58
N CYS A 91 7.50 -5.67 0.60
CA CYS A 91 7.28 -5.11 -0.74
C CYS A 91 6.03 -5.71 -1.39
N ALA A 92 5.90 -7.04 -1.40
CA ALA A 92 4.74 -7.71 -1.99
C ALA A 92 3.42 -7.27 -1.33
N THR A 93 3.37 -7.21 0.01
CA THR A 93 2.20 -6.69 0.74
C THR A 93 1.89 -5.23 0.38
N MET A 94 2.91 -4.39 0.22
CA MET A 94 2.75 -2.98 -0.17
C MET A 94 2.17 -2.84 -1.58
N GLU A 95 2.64 -3.64 -2.53
CA GLU A 95 2.16 -3.65 -3.92
C GLU A 95 0.70 -4.12 -3.98
N GLU A 96 0.37 -5.22 -3.30
CA GLU A 96 -1.02 -5.72 -3.21
C GLU A 96 -1.96 -4.69 -2.56
N PHE A 97 -1.51 -4.00 -1.51
CA PHE A 97 -2.26 -2.91 -0.89
C PHE A 97 -2.42 -1.71 -1.83
N GLY A 98 -1.37 -1.40 -2.60
CA GLY A 98 -1.39 -0.36 -3.62
C GLY A 98 -2.42 -0.64 -4.71
N ASP A 99 -2.51 -1.90 -5.16
CA ASP A 99 -3.50 -2.37 -6.12
C ASP A 99 -4.92 -2.23 -5.57
N LEU A 100 -5.16 -2.67 -4.32
CA LEU A 100 -6.44 -2.47 -3.64
C LEU A 100 -6.83 -0.99 -3.61
N SER A 101 -5.89 -0.11 -3.27
CA SER A 101 -6.12 1.32 -3.23
C SER A 101 -6.45 1.86 -4.62
N ASP A 102 -5.70 1.46 -5.65
CA ASP A 102 -5.97 1.86 -7.03
C ASP A 102 -7.35 1.40 -7.51
N LEU A 103 -7.72 0.15 -7.23
CA LEU A 103 -9.02 -0.42 -7.52
C LEU A 103 -10.13 0.40 -6.83
N TYR A 104 -9.98 0.67 -5.54
CA TYR A 104 -10.96 1.43 -4.74
C TYR A 104 -11.22 2.82 -5.30
N TYR A 105 -10.17 3.58 -5.64
CA TYR A 105 -10.32 4.96 -6.12
C TYR A 105 -10.69 5.06 -7.59
N ASN A 106 -10.16 4.18 -8.45
CA ASN A 106 -10.26 4.36 -9.91
C ASN A 106 -11.33 3.47 -10.56
N LYS A 107 -11.48 2.22 -10.12
CA LYS A 107 -12.41 1.25 -10.74
C LYS A 107 -13.73 1.20 -9.98
N CYS A 108 -13.67 1.10 -8.66
CA CYS A 108 -14.82 1.09 -7.75
C CYS A 108 -15.21 2.50 -7.31
N LYS A 109 -15.14 3.49 -8.20
CA LYS A 109 -15.46 4.90 -7.87
C LYS A 109 -16.94 5.16 -7.61
N GLN A 110 -17.82 4.27 -8.08
CA GLN A 110 -19.27 4.43 -7.95
C GLN A 110 -19.69 4.12 -6.51
N PRO A 111 -20.46 5.01 -5.84
CA PRO A 111 -20.92 4.81 -4.46
C PRO A 111 -21.58 3.45 -4.25
N ILE A 112 -22.43 2.99 -5.19
CA ILE A 112 -23.09 1.68 -5.12
C ILE A 112 -22.14 0.49 -5.11
N VAL A 113 -21.03 0.56 -5.84
CA VAL A 113 -20.02 -0.51 -5.84
C VAL A 113 -19.33 -0.56 -4.49
N ARG A 114 -18.96 0.60 -3.93
CA ARG A 114 -18.33 0.69 -2.61
C ARG A 114 -19.26 0.22 -1.51
N PHE A 115 -20.52 0.62 -1.57
CA PHE A 115 -21.55 0.22 -0.61
C PHE A 115 -21.75 -1.30 -0.61
N MET A 116 -21.98 -1.90 -1.77
CA MET A 116 -22.25 -3.34 -1.89
C MET A 116 -21.03 -4.23 -1.57
N LYS A 117 -19.82 -3.68 -1.70
CA LYS A 117 -18.55 -4.37 -1.39
C LYS A 117 -17.88 -3.85 -0.12
N ALA A 118 -18.57 -3.05 0.70
CA ALA A 118 -17.97 -2.41 1.87
C ALA A 118 -17.37 -3.44 2.85
N GLY A 119 -18.06 -4.57 3.05
CA GLY A 119 -17.55 -5.68 3.85
C GLY A 119 -16.28 -6.31 3.28
N ASP A 120 -16.24 -6.53 1.96
CA ASP A 120 -15.09 -7.14 1.28
C ASP A 120 -13.85 -6.22 1.39
N PHE A 121 -14.03 -4.91 1.15
CA PHE A 121 -12.98 -3.92 1.35
C PHE A 121 -12.54 -3.83 2.80
N LYS A 122 -13.47 -3.86 3.76
CA LYS A 122 -13.16 -3.82 5.20
C LYS A 122 -12.28 -5.00 5.61
N ASN A 123 -12.64 -6.20 5.17
CA ASN A 123 -11.88 -7.40 5.45
C ASN A 123 -10.46 -7.29 4.89
N LYS A 124 -10.32 -6.95 3.59
CA LYS A 124 -8.99 -6.78 2.97
C LYS A 124 -8.14 -5.71 3.64
N ILE A 125 -8.72 -4.56 3.99
CA ILE A 125 -8.02 -3.48 4.68
C ILE A 125 -7.57 -3.94 6.08
N SER A 126 -8.40 -4.70 6.79
CA SER A 126 -8.02 -5.31 8.08
C SER A 126 -6.87 -6.30 7.90
N ASP A 127 -6.93 -7.17 6.89
CA ASP A 127 -5.87 -8.15 6.60
C ASP A 127 -4.54 -7.46 6.31
N PHE A 128 -4.55 -6.34 5.56
CA PHE A 128 -3.35 -5.54 5.31
C PHE A 128 -2.82 -4.87 6.58
N ALA A 129 -3.71 -4.37 7.45
CA ALA A 129 -3.30 -3.81 8.75
C ALA A 129 -2.53 -4.84 9.58
N ASP A 130 -3.07 -6.06 9.66
CA ASP A 130 -2.46 -7.17 10.41
C ASP A 130 -1.12 -7.60 9.79
N ARG A 131 -1.05 -7.70 8.46
CA ARG A 131 0.21 -8.02 7.76
C ARG A 131 1.29 -6.96 7.96
N PHE A 132 0.96 -5.67 7.93
CA PHE A 132 1.95 -4.62 8.20
C PHE A 132 2.39 -4.62 9.67
N ALA A 133 1.50 -4.92 10.60
CA ALA A 133 1.86 -5.07 12.02
C ALA A 133 2.79 -6.28 12.23
N GLN A 134 2.50 -7.40 11.57
CA GLN A 134 3.33 -8.61 11.60
C GLN A 134 4.73 -8.35 11.03
N HIS A 135 4.82 -7.80 9.82
CA HIS A 135 6.10 -7.43 9.20
C HIS A 135 6.92 -6.47 10.08
N ARG A 136 6.26 -5.51 10.74
CA ARG A 136 6.93 -4.62 11.70
C ARG A 136 7.49 -5.40 12.90
N ALA A 137 6.72 -6.33 13.46
CA ALA A 137 7.15 -7.14 14.60
C ALA A 137 8.36 -8.00 14.24
N GLU A 138 8.34 -8.64 13.08
CA GLU A 138 9.46 -9.46 12.55
C GLU A 138 10.73 -8.62 12.35
N LEU A 139 10.61 -7.43 11.73
CA LEU A 139 11.74 -6.51 11.58
C LEU A 139 12.33 -6.07 12.94
N GLN A 140 11.48 -5.89 13.95
CA GLN A 140 11.93 -5.50 15.29
C GLN A 140 12.57 -6.66 16.05
N GLU A 141 12.08 -7.88 15.87
CA GLU A 141 12.69 -9.07 16.45
C GLU A 141 14.14 -9.22 15.99
N ILE A 142 14.40 -9.03 14.69
CA ILE A 142 15.77 -9.03 14.15
C ILE A 142 16.65 -7.98 14.86
N LEU A 143 16.14 -6.77 15.08
CA LEU A 143 16.89 -5.73 15.79
C LEU A 143 17.20 -6.08 17.25
N VAL A 144 16.24 -6.67 17.96
CA VAL A 144 16.42 -7.08 19.36
C VAL A 144 17.49 -8.15 19.46
N ILE A 145 17.43 -9.16 18.59
CA ILE A 145 18.42 -10.25 18.53
C ILE A 145 19.82 -9.69 18.25
N ARG A 146 19.95 -8.71 17.34
CA ARG A 146 21.25 -8.18 16.90
C ARG A 146 21.86 -7.12 17.81
N ASN A 147 21.07 -6.29 18.49
CA ASN A 147 21.59 -5.11 19.19
C ASN A 147 21.51 -5.15 20.74
N GLU A 148 21.07 -6.26 21.36
CA GLU A 148 20.81 -6.31 22.82
C GLU A 148 19.93 -5.12 23.32
N VAL A 149 19.12 -4.53 22.42
CA VAL A 149 18.34 -3.32 22.72
C VAL A 149 17.19 -3.68 23.66
N ARG A 150 17.05 -2.90 24.75
CA ARG A 150 15.95 -3.06 25.72
C ARG A 150 14.59 -2.90 25.02
N SER A 151 13.87 -4.00 24.92
CA SER A 151 12.60 -4.17 24.22
C SER A 151 11.41 -3.36 24.76
N GLY A 152 11.50 -2.75 25.96
CA GLY A 152 10.35 -2.21 26.69
C GLY A 152 9.53 -1.14 25.93
N ASP A 153 10.19 -0.14 25.36
CA ASP A 153 9.50 1.00 24.73
C ASP A 153 9.03 0.71 23.29
N ILE A 154 9.55 -0.34 22.67
CA ILE A 154 9.32 -0.66 21.25
C ILE A 154 8.03 -1.46 21.04
N PHE A 155 7.74 -2.40 21.95
CA PHE A 155 6.54 -3.26 21.87
C PHE A 155 5.25 -2.53 22.24
N GLN A 156 5.29 -1.59 23.19
CA GLN A 156 4.09 -0.84 23.61
C GLN A 156 3.52 0.02 22.46
N GLY A 157 4.37 0.58 21.60
CA GLY A 157 3.94 1.36 20.45
C GLY A 157 3.28 0.56 19.32
N ILE A 158 3.46 -0.77 19.26
CA ILE A 158 2.83 -1.63 18.23
C ILE A 158 1.35 -1.83 18.53
N GLU A 159 1.03 -2.23 19.77
CA GLU A 159 -0.35 -2.54 20.15
C GLU A 159 -1.24 -1.30 20.13
N GLU A 160 -0.73 -0.15 20.55
CA GLU A 160 -1.46 1.12 20.47
C GLU A 160 -1.75 1.52 19.01
N LEU A 161 -0.77 1.34 18.12
CA LEU A 161 -0.93 1.63 16.69
C LEU A 161 -1.95 0.68 16.05
N ARG A 162 -1.86 -0.62 16.34
CA ARG A 162 -2.79 -1.64 15.86
C ARG A 162 -4.21 -1.33 16.32
N ALA A 163 -4.39 -1.00 17.60
CA ALA A 163 -5.69 -0.63 18.16
C ALA A 163 -6.27 0.63 17.50
N ASN A 164 -5.46 1.67 17.27
CA ASN A 164 -5.91 2.90 16.61
C ASN A 164 -6.25 2.66 15.14
N THR A 165 -5.45 1.86 14.44
CA THR A 165 -5.70 1.46 13.06
C THR A 165 -7.02 0.69 12.95
N GLN A 166 -7.25 -0.28 13.85
CA GLN A 166 -8.48 -1.05 13.85
C GLN A 166 -9.73 -0.20 14.12
N LYS A 167 -9.64 0.80 15.00
CA LYS A 167 -10.74 1.75 15.24
C LYS A 167 -11.09 2.54 13.97
N ILE A 168 -10.09 2.98 13.22
CA ILE A 168 -10.31 3.74 11.98
C ILE A 168 -10.90 2.82 10.89
N ILE A 169 -10.38 1.60 10.75
CA ILE A 169 -10.91 0.59 9.82
C ILE A 169 -12.34 0.19 10.18
N ALA A 170 -12.67 0.11 11.47
CA ALA A 170 -14.01 -0.25 11.93
C ALA A 170 -15.09 0.70 11.38
N ARG A 171 -14.74 1.99 11.20
CA ARG A 171 -15.61 3.02 10.61
C ARG A 171 -15.90 2.81 9.13
N LEU A 172 -15.18 1.92 8.43
CA LEU A 172 -15.51 1.58 7.05
C LEU A 172 -16.84 0.84 6.98
N GLY A 173 -17.77 1.40 6.20
CA GLY A 173 -19.11 0.85 6.03
C GLY A 173 -20.07 1.19 7.17
N GLU A 174 -19.68 2.03 8.13
CA GLU A 174 -20.63 2.66 9.03
C GLU A 174 -21.47 3.68 8.27
N PRO A 175 -22.81 3.67 8.42
CA PRO A 175 -23.67 4.61 7.72
C PRO A 175 -23.39 6.04 8.20
N ALA A 176 -23.11 6.92 7.25
CA ALA A 176 -22.89 8.35 7.45
C ALA A 176 -24.19 9.18 7.32
N SER A 177 -25.29 8.58 6.86
CA SER A 177 -26.57 9.28 6.69
C SER A 177 -27.80 8.39 6.95
N GLU A 178 -28.95 9.03 7.23
CA GLU A 178 -30.24 8.32 7.30
C GLU A 178 -30.59 7.57 6.02
N GLN A 179 -30.15 8.07 4.86
CA GLN A 179 -30.36 7.42 3.57
C GLN A 179 -29.55 6.13 3.46
N GLU A 180 -28.31 6.13 3.96
CA GLU A 180 -27.49 4.91 4.03
C GLU A 180 -28.05 3.90 5.04
N ILE A 181 -28.66 4.36 6.15
CA ILE A 181 -29.36 3.46 7.07
C ILE A 181 -30.51 2.74 6.34
N LYS A 182 -31.34 3.48 5.61
CA LYS A 182 -32.43 2.91 4.80
C LYS A 182 -31.92 1.96 3.72
N ALA A 183 -30.82 2.31 3.06
CA ALA A 183 -30.15 1.47 2.08
C ALA A 183 -29.68 0.13 2.69
N ILE A 184 -29.12 0.17 3.90
CA ILE A 184 -28.71 -1.03 4.64
C ILE A 184 -29.93 -1.88 5.00
N GLU A 185 -31.01 -1.26 5.48
CA GLU A 185 -32.25 -1.96 5.83
C GLU A 185 -32.87 -2.65 4.60
N LEU A 186 -32.91 -1.98 3.45
CA LEU A 186 -33.40 -2.54 2.19
C LEU A 186 -32.61 -3.79 1.77
N VAL A 187 -31.27 -3.72 1.82
CA VAL A 187 -30.42 -4.87 1.48
C VAL A 187 -30.60 -6.00 2.50
N ARG A 188 -30.75 -5.69 3.79
CA ARG A 188 -30.99 -6.70 4.84
C ARG A 188 -32.33 -7.39 4.69
N SER A 189 -33.40 -6.66 4.32
CA SER A 189 -34.74 -7.24 4.19
C SER A 189 -34.90 -8.11 2.96
N CYS A 190 -34.21 -7.78 1.87
CA CYS A 190 -34.39 -8.42 0.57
C CYS A 190 -33.29 -9.44 0.23
N GLY A 191 -32.11 -9.30 0.86
CA GLY A 191 -30.90 -10.06 0.55
C GLY A 191 -30.06 -9.41 -0.55
N LYS A 192 -28.72 -9.45 -0.38
CA LYS A 192 -27.74 -8.86 -1.31
C LYS A 192 -27.91 -9.38 -2.74
N ASP A 193 -28.06 -10.70 -2.89
CA ASP A 193 -28.17 -11.33 -4.22
C ASP A 193 -29.42 -10.92 -4.97
N ARG A 194 -30.55 -10.76 -4.26
CA ARG A 194 -31.79 -10.31 -4.88
C ARG A 194 -31.67 -8.89 -5.40
N VAL A 195 -31.08 -7.99 -4.60
CA VAL A 195 -30.86 -6.59 -5.01
C VAL A 195 -29.94 -6.52 -6.23
N LEU A 196 -28.92 -7.38 -6.32
CA LEU A 196 -28.00 -7.40 -7.46
C LEU A 196 -28.67 -7.78 -8.78
N HIS A 197 -29.69 -8.65 -8.75
CA HIS A 197 -30.35 -9.17 -9.95
C HIS A 197 -31.68 -8.46 -10.26
N ASP A 198 -32.19 -7.62 -9.36
CA ASP A 198 -33.36 -6.77 -9.58
C ASP A 198 -32.93 -5.35 -9.93
N LYS A 199 -33.02 -5.02 -11.22
CA LYS A 199 -32.61 -3.72 -11.74
C LYS A 199 -33.33 -2.54 -11.08
N ALA A 200 -34.62 -2.69 -10.76
CA ALA A 200 -35.39 -1.61 -10.15
C ALA A 200 -34.91 -1.35 -8.72
N MET A 201 -34.71 -2.41 -7.93
CA MET A 201 -34.16 -2.29 -6.58
C MET A 201 -32.74 -1.73 -6.59
N LEU A 202 -31.92 -2.14 -7.56
CA LEU A 202 -30.54 -1.67 -7.66
C LEU A 202 -30.46 -0.19 -8.04
N GLU A 203 -31.33 0.29 -8.93
CA GLU A 203 -31.44 1.71 -9.26
C GLU A 203 -31.99 2.52 -8.07
N GLU A 204 -32.96 1.99 -7.33
CA GLU A 204 -33.47 2.60 -6.10
C GLU A 204 -32.35 2.74 -5.06
N LEU A 205 -31.64 1.66 -4.76
CA LEU A 205 -30.53 1.63 -3.83
C LEU A 205 -29.41 2.59 -4.26
N SER A 206 -29.05 2.59 -5.55
CA SER A 206 -28.06 3.51 -6.12
C SER A 206 -28.51 4.97 -5.98
N GLY A 207 -29.81 5.26 -6.09
CA GLY A 207 -30.38 6.57 -5.83
C GLY A 207 -30.23 7.01 -4.37
N MET A 208 -30.45 6.10 -3.41
CA MET A 208 -30.36 6.40 -1.97
C MET A 208 -28.94 6.81 -1.54
N ILE A 209 -27.91 6.23 -2.15
CA ILE A 209 -26.50 6.47 -1.79
C ILE A 209 -25.77 7.40 -2.76
N GLY A 210 -26.50 8.10 -3.64
CA GLY A 210 -25.93 9.09 -4.56
C GLY A 210 -25.14 8.51 -5.74
N GLY A 211 -25.33 7.24 -6.08
CA GLY A 211 -24.69 6.56 -7.22
C GLY A 211 -25.36 6.82 -8.58
N GLY A 212 -26.62 7.26 -8.59
CA GLY A 212 -27.34 7.56 -9.84
C GLY A 212 -27.62 6.31 -10.68
N LYS A 213 -27.58 6.44 -12.02
CA LYS A 213 -27.90 5.33 -12.93
C LYS A 213 -26.84 4.25 -12.92
N VAL A 214 -27.28 3.00 -12.84
CA VAL A 214 -26.41 1.82 -12.89
C VAL A 214 -26.12 1.47 -14.35
N SER A 215 -24.87 1.66 -14.76
CA SER A 215 -24.41 1.27 -16.10
C SER A 215 -24.10 -0.24 -16.16
N GLY A 216 -24.01 -0.81 -17.37
CA GLY A 216 -23.59 -2.21 -17.54
C GLY A 216 -22.20 -2.49 -16.96
N ASN A 217 -21.29 -1.51 -16.99
CA ASN A 217 -19.99 -1.62 -16.34
C ASN A 217 -20.10 -1.62 -14.80
N THR A 218 -21.02 -0.82 -14.25
CA THR A 218 -21.31 -0.82 -12.80
C THR A 218 -21.86 -2.17 -12.36
N GLN A 219 -22.77 -2.75 -13.17
CA GLN A 219 -23.34 -4.09 -12.93
C GLN A 219 -22.25 -5.16 -12.92
N ALA A 220 -21.39 -5.19 -13.94
CA ALA A 220 -20.29 -6.15 -14.02
C ALA A 220 -19.35 -6.06 -12.80
N LEU A 221 -19.02 -4.84 -12.36
CA LEU A 221 -18.22 -4.64 -11.14
C LEU A 221 -18.91 -5.16 -9.88
N LEU A 222 -20.23 -5.05 -9.79
CA LEU A 222 -20.99 -5.56 -8.65
C LEU A 222 -21.00 -7.09 -8.59
N GLU A 223 -21.14 -7.74 -9.75
CA GLU A 223 -21.20 -9.20 -9.91
C GLU A 223 -19.84 -9.89 -9.70
N SER A 224 -18.73 -9.26 -10.11
CA SER A 224 -17.39 -9.81 -9.87
C SER A 224 -17.04 -9.80 -8.39
N ASN A 225 -16.36 -10.82 -7.88
CA ASN A 225 -15.82 -10.77 -6.52
C ASN A 225 -14.58 -9.84 -6.45
N LEU A 226 -14.21 -9.42 -5.24
CA LEU A 226 -13.12 -8.45 -5.06
C LEU A 226 -11.76 -9.00 -5.50
N ASP A 227 -11.48 -10.29 -5.27
CA ASP A 227 -10.20 -10.91 -5.61
C ASP A 227 -9.95 -11.02 -7.12
N GLU A 228 -11.00 -11.32 -7.90
CA GLU A 228 -10.95 -11.27 -9.36
C GLU A 228 -10.65 -9.86 -9.86
N LEU A 229 -11.30 -8.85 -9.27
CA LEU A 229 -11.07 -7.46 -9.64
C LEU A 229 -9.64 -7.02 -9.36
N LEU A 230 -9.06 -7.42 -8.23
CA LEU A 230 -7.66 -7.17 -7.88
C LEU A 230 -6.72 -7.85 -8.89
N THR A 231 -6.95 -9.14 -9.15
CA THR A 231 -6.15 -9.91 -10.12
C THR A 231 -6.13 -9.24 -11.50
N LEU A 232 -7.28 -8.74 -11.96
CA LEU A 232 -7.40 -8.04 -13.25
C LEU A 232 -6.79 -6.62 -13.23
N ASN A 233 -6.73 -5.97 -12.07
CA ASN A 233 -6.20 -4.61 -11.93
C ASN A 233 -4.67 -4.58 -11.79
N MET A 234 -4.08 -5.64 -11.24
CA MET A 234 -2.67 -5.71 -10.84
C MET A 234 -1.69 -5.26 -11.95
N ASP A 235 -1.84 -5.76 -13.18
CA ASP A 235 -0.95 -5.39 -14.29
C ASP A 235 -1.03 -3.91 -14.67
N GLN A 236 -2.20 -3.30 -14.53
CA GLN A 236 -2.38 -1.87 -14.77
C GLN A 236 -1.81 -1.07 -13.61
N PHE A 237 -2.00 -1.54 -12.38
CA PHE A 237 -1.47 -0.94 -11.18
C PHE A 237 0.07 -0.94 -11.18
N HIS A 238 0.73 -2.08 -11.45
CA HIS A 238 2.19 -2.17 -11.52
C HIS A 238 2.79 -1.16 -12.50
N ARG A 239 2.18 -0.99 -13.67
CA ARG A 239 2.62 0.02 -14.64
C ARG A 239 2.53 1.46 -14.11
N LYS A 240 1.51 1.77 -13.31
CA LYS A 240 1.39 3.08 -12.65
C LYS A 240 2.43 3.25 -11.55
N LEU A 241 2.66 2.21 -10.76
CA LEU A 241 3.65 2.21 -9.69
C LEU A 241 5.06 2.41 -10.25
N ASP A 242 5.44 1.66 -11.28
CA ASP A 242 6.72 1.81 -11.99
C ASP A 242 6.90 3.23 -12.52
N SER A 243 5.86 3.80 -13.13
CA SER A 243 5.89 5.18 -13.63
C SER A 243 6.13 6.18 -12.49
N SER A 244 5.43 6.03 -11.36
CA SER A 244 5.59 6.86 -10.16
C SER A 244 7.00 6.78 -9.59
N MET A 245 7.54 5.56 -9.46
CA MET A 245 8.91 5.29 -8.99
C MET A 245 9.96 5.95 -9.90
N ASN A 246 9.81 5.80 -11.22
CA ASN A 246 10.70 6.43 -12.20
C ASN A 246 10.67 7.96 -12.13
N GLN A 247 9.49 8.56 -11.99
CA GLN A 247 9.36 10.01 -11.83
C GLN A 247 10.07 10.53 -10.57
N ILE A 248 9.99 9.77 -9.47
CA ILE A 248 10.69 10.10 -8.21
C ILE A 248 12.21 10.02 -8.43
N SER A 249 12.70 8.95 -9.04
CA SER A 249 14.13 8.78 -9.36
C SER A 249 14.66 9.89 -10.25
N GLU A 250 13.93 10.28 -11.29
CA GLU A 250 14.29 11.41 -12.14
C GLU A 250 14.33 12.74 -11.38
N SER A 251 13.35 12.99 -10.52
CA SER A 251 13.27 14.22 -9.71
C SER A 251 14.46 14.32 -8.73
N VAL A 252 14.83 13.20 -8.10
CA VAL A 252 16.00 13.12 -7.21
C VAL A 252 17.30 13.38 -7.99
N ASN A 253 17.46 12.76 -9.16
CA ASN A 253 18.66 12.95 -10.00
C ASN A 253 18.79 14.39 -10.49
N LYS A 254 17.69 15.00 -10.97
CA LYS A 254 17.67 16.42 -11.38
C LYS A 254 18.04 17.34 -10.21
N SER A 255 17.52 17.06 -9.01
CA SER A 255 17.85 17.83 -7.80
C SER A 255 19.33 17.70 -7.42
N ARG A 256 19.87 16.47 -7.48
CA ARG A 256 21.30 16.20 -7.25
C ARG A 256 22.16 16.98 -8.24
N ASP A 257 21.86 16.89 -9.53
CA ASP A 257 22.66 17.54 -10.58
C ASP A 257 22.59 19.07 -10.46
N ALA A 258 21.44 19.63 -10.07
CA ALA A 258 21.30 21.05 -9.78
C ALA A 258 22.14 21.49 -8.55
N ILE A 259 22.20 20.67 -7.49
CA ILE A 259 23.03 20.92 -6.32
C ILE A 259 24.51 20.85 -6.70
N LEU A 260 24.93 19.80 -7.42
CA LEU A 260 26.31 19.61 -7.87
C LEU A 260 26.76 20.75 -8.79
N LYS A 261 25.89 21.20 -9.71
CA LYS A 261 26.15 22.37 -10.54
C LYS A 261 26.36 23.62 -9.70
N LYS A 262 25.46 23.91 -8.76
CA LYS A 262 25.61 25.05 -7.84
C LYS A 262 26.90 24.96 -7.03
N ALA A 263 27.23 23.79 -6.48
CA ALA A 263 28.45 23.58 -5.70
C ALA A 263 29.73 23.73 -6.54
N GLY A 264 29.71 23.28 -7.80
CA GLY A 264 30.79 23.48 -8.77
C GLY A 264 30.94 24.96 -9.19
N ASP A 265 29.84 25.68 -9.33
CA ASP A 265 29.86 27.12 -9.62
C ASP A 265 30.45 27.92 -8.42
N PHE A 266 30.20 27.46 -7.18
CA PHE A 266 30.81 28.03 -5.97
C PHE A 266 32.33 27.81 -5.87
N THR A 267 32.86 26.66 -6.30
CA THR A 267 34.31 26.39 -6.25
C THR A 267 35.08 27.17 -7.31
N VAL A 268 34.49 27.38 -8.50
CA VAL A 268 35.11 28.22 -9.56
C VAL A 268 35.10 29.71 -9.20
N SER A 269 34.07 30.19 -8.48
CA SER A 269 34.00 31.60 -8.04
C SER A 269 35.03 31.93 -6.94
N ASN A 270 35.36 30.97 -6.06
CA ASN A 270 36.34 31.14 -4.99
C ASN A 270 37.81 31.02 -5.44
N HIS A 271 38.11 30.62 -6.68
CA HIS A 271 39.46 30.64 -7.26
C HIS A 271 39.77 31.92 -8.07
N LYS A 272 38.81 32.84 -8.17
CA LYS A 272 38.97 34.14 -8.86
C LYS A 272 38.98 35.36 -7.92
N ARG A 273 39.23 35.15 -6.62
CA ARG A 273 39.42 36.22 -5.64
C ARG A 273 40.79 36.14 -5.01
#